data_AF-A0A4U1EP21-F1
#
_entry.id   AF-A0A4U1EP21-F1
#
_cell.length_a   1.000
_cell.length_b   1.000
_cell.length_c   1.000
_cell.angle_alpha   90.00
_cell.angle_beta   90.00
_cell.angle_gamma   90.00
#
_symmetry.space_group_name_H-M   'P 1'
#
loop_
_entity.id
_entity.type
_entity.pdbx_description
1 polymer ?
#
loop_
_entity_poly.entity_id
_entity_poly.type
_entity_poly.pdbx_seq_one_letter_code
_entity_poly.pdbx_strand_id
1 'polypeptide(L)'
;DKGKRDSIGMSMKGGRTNNGFVQNEDILEIDPDPGSPEDSPQHNAVDIFGPAEPDLKNVRPYAGMPKEVLFRFSGQARYRVPREILFWLTVASVLVLIGATIGIIAISPKCLDWWQAGPMYRIYPRSFKDSDKDGNGDLKGIQEKLDYITTLNIKTVWITSFYKSSLKDFRHGVEDFREIDPIFGTMKNFENLVAAIHDKGLKLIIDFIPNHTSDKHAWFQWSRNRTGKYTDYYIWHDCTRANGKTIPPNNWLSVYGNSSWHFDEVRNQCYFHQFMKEQPDLNFRNPDVQEEIK
;
A
#
# COMPACT_ATOMS: atom_id res chain seq x y z
N ASP A 1 -12.10 -27.70 -18.05
CA ASP A 1 -12.27 -26.31 -18.55
C ASP A 1 -11.80 -25.32 -17.51
N LYS A 2 -10.66 -24.64 -17.71
CA LYS A 2 -10.60 -23.26 -18.27
C LYS A 2 -11.66 -22.37 -17.60
N GLY A 3 -11.34 -21.62 -16.56
CA GLY A 3 -10.44 -20.47 -16.61
C GLY A 3 -11.25 -19.20 -16.91
N LYS A 4 -11.63 -18.45 -15.87
CA LYS A 4 -12.05 -17.04 -15.99
C LYS A 4 -11.53 -16.29 -14.77
N ARG A 5 -10.38 -15.62 -14.98
CA ARG A 5 -9.92 -14.51 -14.15
C ARG A 5 -10.54 -13.26 -14.73
N ASP A 6 -11.29 -12.53 -13.92
CA ASP A 6 -11.79 -11.21 -14.28
C ASP A 6 -10.61 -10.21 -14.25
N SER A 7 -10.24 -9.75 -15.44
CA SER A 7 -9.28 -8.68 -15.66
C SER A 7 -9.98 -7.33 -15.51
N ILE A 8 -9.66 -6.61 -14.42
CA ILE A 8 -10.04 -5.21 -14.21
C ILE A 8 -9.20 -4.35 -15.16
N GLY A 9 -9.84 -3.74 -16.16
CA GLY A 9 -9.22 -2.80 -17.09
C GLY A 9 -8.93 -1.45 -16.42
N MET A 10 -7.66 -1.03 -16.41
CA MET A 10 -7.26 0.31 -16.04
C MET A 10 -7.53 1.27 -17.22
N SER A 11 -8.33 2.30 -16.98
CA SER A 11 -8.58 3.40 -17.92
C SER A 11 -7.36 4.33 -17.97
N MET A 12 -6.79 4.51 -19.17
CA MET A 12 -5.69 5.45 -19.39
C MET A 12 -6.21 6.89 -19.43
N LYS A 13 -5.69 7.73 -18.53
CA LYS A 13 -5.85 9.21 -18.59
C LYS A 13 -5.20 9.74 -19.87
N GLY A 14 -5.94 10.57 -20.61
CA GLY A 14 -5.53 11.18 -21.87
C GLY A 14 -4.25 12.00 -21.76
N GLY A 15 -3.32 11.75 -22.68
CA GLY A 15 -2.11 12.56 -22.87
C GLY A 15 -2.45 13.89 -23.55
N ARG A 16 -1.87 14.98 -23.05
CA ARG A 16 -1.85 16.28 -23.73
C ARG A 16 -0.87 16.22 -24.90
N THR A 17 -1.33 16.56 -26.10
CA THR A 17 -0.49 16.82 -27.28
C THR A 17 0.06 18.24 -27.22
N ASN A 18 1.37 18.38 -27.43
CA ASN A 18 2.05 19.65 -27.59
C ASN A 18 1.93 20.08 -29.06
N ASN A 19 1.28 21.21 -29.33
CA ASN A 19 1.20 21.80 -30.66
C ASN A 19 2.42 22.71 -30.87
N GLY A 20 3.49 22.15 -31.42
CA GLY A 20 4.67 22.89 -31.86
C GLY A 20 4.69 23.05 -33.38
N PHE A 21 4.92 24.28 -33.85
CA PHE A 21 5.05 24.77 -35.22
C PHE A 21 3.75 25.17 -35.95
N VAL A 22 3.41 26.45 -35.78
CA VAL A 22 2.57 27.25 -36.67
C VAL A 22 3.38 27.53 -37.95
N GLN A 23 2.87 27.12 -39.10
CA GLN A 23 3.30 27.62 -40.41
C GLN A 23 2.41 28.80 -40.77
N ASN A 24 3.00 30.01 -40.82
CA ASN A 24 2.38 31.15 -41.47
C ASN A 24 2.82 31.19 -42.94
N GLU A 25 1.86 31.56 -43.79
CA GLU A 25 1.94 32.43 -44.97
C GLU A 25 1.34 31.81 -46.23
N ASP A 26 0.07 32.16 -46.44
CA ASP A 26 -0.60 32.24 -47.74
C ASP A 26 0.01 33.40 -48.54
N ILE A 27 0.48 33.13 -49.77
CA ILE A 27 0.76 34.17 -50.76
C ILE A 27 -0.11 33.87 -52.00
N LEU A 28 -0.95 34.85 -52.34
CA LEU A 28 -1.83 34.91 -53.51
C LEU A 28 -1.02 35.10 -54.80
N GLU A 29 -1.25 34.23 -55.80
CA GLU A 29 -0.83 34.45 -57.19
C GLU A 29 -1.79 35.45 -57.87
N ILE A 30 -1.23 36.45 -58.56
CA ILE A 30 -1.93 37.36 -59.47
C ILE A 30 -1.35 37.16 -60.86
N ASP A 31 -2.18 36.70 -61.79
CA ASP A 31 -1.92 36.67 -63.24
C ASP A 31 -2.12 38.06 -63.87
N PRO A 32 -1.32 38.46 -64.88
CA PRO A 32 -1.73 39.47 -65.85
C PRO A 32 -2.00 38.90 -67.25
N ASP A 33 -3.16 39.28 -67.79
CA ASP A 33 -3.70 38.98 -69.12
C ASP A 33 -3.05 39.85 -70.24
N PRO A 34 -3.19 39.49 -71.55
CA PRO A 34 -2.29 39.87 -72.64
C PRO A 34 -2.79 41.05 -73.51
N GLY A 35 -1.85 41.76 -74.13
CA GLY A 35 -2.13 42.78 -75.15
C GLY A 35 -0.85 43.31 -75.83
N SER A 36 -0.70 43.00 -77.12
CA SER A 36 0.39 43.27 -78.07
C SER A 36 0.30 44.69 -78.72
N PRO A 37 1.13 45.13 -79.71
CA PRO A 37 2.25 44.49 -80.44
C PRO A 37 3.51 45.38 -80.72
N GLU A 38 4.53 44.74 -81.31
CA GLU A 38 5.58 45.26 -82.23
C GLU A 38 6.63 46.29 -81.73
N ASP A 39 7.86 45.79 -81.52
CA ASP A 39 8.98 46.26 -82.34
C ASP A 39 10.11 45.20 -82.40
N SER A 40 10.53 44.85 -83.62
CA SER A 40 11.64 43.93 -83.88
C SER A 40 12.96 44.70 -83.94
N PRO A 41 14.05 44.19 -83.34
CA PRO A 41 15.22 44.01 -84.19
C PRO A 41 15.93 42.67 -83.94
N GLN A 42 16.10 41.96 -85.06
CA GLN A 42 17.25 41.12 -85.44
C GLN A 42 18.02 40.37 -84.34
N HIS A 43 17.90 39.05 -84.42
CA HIS A 43 18.89 38.06 -83.99
C HIS A 43 20.32 38.50 -84.31
N ASN A 44 21.07 38.93 -83.29
CA ASN A 44 22.51 38.71 -83.22
C ASN A 44 22.72 37.57 -82.24
N ALA A 45 23.06 36.40 -82.78
CA ALA A 45 23.54 35.27 -82.00
C ALA A 45 24.79 35.71 -81.23
N VAL A 46 24.64 35.88 -79.91
CA VAL A 46 25.75 35.85 -78.97
C VAL A 46 25.39 34.76 -77.98
N ASP A 47 26.04 33.61 -78.14
CA ASP A 47 26.01 32.50 -77.21
C ASP A 47 26.45 32.98 -75.82
N ILE A 48 25.48 33.37 -74.99
CA ILE A 48 25.69 33.48 -73.55
C ILE A 48 25.22 32.14 -72.99
N PHE A 49 26.19 31.21 -72.91
CA PHE A 49 26.07 29.99 -72.13
C PHE A 49 25.34 30.31 -70.81
N GLY A 50 24.24 29.60 -70.55
CA GLY A 50 23.54 29.65 -69.26
C GLY A 50 24.53 29.42 -68.11
N PRO A 51 24.20 29.82 -66.87
CA PRO A 51 25.11 29.63 -65.75
C PRO A 51 25.42 28.14 -65.67
N ALA A 52 26.67 27.83 -66.03
CA ALA A 52 27.24 26.50 -65.91
C ALA A 52 26.91 25.99 -64.50
N GLU A 53 26.54 24.70 -64.38
CA GLU A 53 26.61 24.02 -63.09
C GLU A 53 27.89 24.48 -62.41
N PRO A 54 27.83 25.10 -61.22
CA PRO A 54 29.01 25.69 -60.61
C PRO A 54 30.07 24.61 -60.57
N ASP A 55 31.23 24.87 -61.17
CA ASP A 55 32.34 23.91 -61.24
C ASP A 55 32.81 23.62 -59.82
N LEU A 56 32.16 22.65 -59.20
CA LEU A 56 32.28 22.33 -57.79
C LEU A 56 33.61 21.63 -57.48
N LYS A 57 34.44 21.34 -58.50
CA LYS A 57 35.68 20.56 -58.37
C LYS A 57 36.72 21.19 -57.43
N ASN A 58 36.67 22.52 -57.23
CA ASN A 58 37.64 23.26 -56.43
C ASN A 58 37.05 24.01 -55.21
N VAL A 59 35.83 23.65 -54.77
CA VAL A 59 35.17 24.34 -53.65
C VAL A 59 35.83 23.96 -52.33
N ARG A 60 36.29 24.94 -51.54
CA ARG A 60 36.82 24.73 -50.18
C ARG A 60 35.70 24.68 -49.14
N PRO A 61 35.89 24.01 -47.99
CA PRO A 61 34.88 24.03 -46.92
C PRO A 61 34.74 25.44 -46.33
N TYR A 62 33.49 25.88 -46.12
CA TYR A 62 33.11 27.14 -45.47
C TYR A 62 31.97 26.90 -44.46
N ALA A 63 31.61 27.90 -43.66
CA ALA A 63 30.53 27.75 -42.67
C ALA A 63 29.15 27.72 -43.38
N GLY A 64 28.25 26.82 -42.98
CA GLY A 64 26.90 26.73 -43.57
C GLY A 64 26.83 26.11 -44.97
N MET A 65 27.73 25.16 -45.29
CA MET A 65 27.74 24.48 -46.58
C MET A 65 26.38 23.85 -46.95
N PRO A 66 25.92 23.99 -48.20
CA PRO A 66 24.76 23.26 -48.70
C PRO A 66 25.08 21.77 -48.89
N LYS A 67 24.03 20.96 -49.01
CA LYS A 67 24.09 19.49 -49.04
C LYS A 67 25.07 18.94 -50.07
N GLU A 68 25.09 19.53 -51.26
CA GLU A 68 25.92 19.11 -52.41
C GLU A 68 27.41 19.30 -52.15
N VAL A 69 27.78 20.38 -51.43
CA VAL A 69 29.17 20.66 -51.03
C VAL A 69 29.57 19.77 -49.85
N LEU A 70 28.67 19.55 -48.89
CA LEU A 70 28.92 18.73 -47.69
C LEU A 70 29.22 17.25 -48.01
N PHE A 71 28.55 16.67 -49.01
CA PHE A 71 28.79 15.26 -49.37
C PHE A 71 30.20 14.98 -49.91
N ARG A 72 30.86 15.97 -50.52
CA ARG A 72 32.24 15.81 -51.03
C ARG A 72 33.27 15.66 -49.90
N PHE A 73 33.01 16.28 -48.74
CA PHE A 73 33.93 16.28 -47.61
C PHE A 73 33.56 15.26 -46.53
N SER A 74 32.27 15.09 -46.24
CA SER A 74 31.79 14.25 -45.14
C SER A 74 32.04 12.75 -45.32
N GLY A 75 32.27 12.29 -46.55
CA GLY A 75 32.65 10.91 -46.87
C GLY A 75 34.11 10.56 -46.59
N GLN A 76 34.99 11.55 -46.36
CA GLN A 76 36.40 11.31 -46.10
C GLN A 76 36.59 10.50 -44.81
N ALA A 77 37.57 9.59 -44.79
CA ALA A 77 37.81 8.67 -43.67
C ALA A 77 37.93 9.40 -42.31
N ARG A 78 38.59 10.57 -42.31
CA ARG A 78 38.76 11.42 -41.11
C ARG A 78 37.46 11.93 -40.48
N TYR A 79 36.35 11.96 -41.22
CA TYR A 79 35.03 12.38 -40.71
C TYR A 79 34.07 11.20 -40.60
N ARG A 80 34.15 10.24 -41.52
CA ARG A 80 33.28 9.05 -41.49
C ARG A 80 33.57 8.15 -40.30
N VAL A 81 34.83 7.82 -40.04
CA VAL A 81 35.21 6.88 -38.95
C VAL A 81 34.82 7.42 -37.57
N PRO A 82 35.14 8.67 -37.18
CA PRO A 82 34.71 9.20 -35.88
C PRO A 82 33.19 9.30 -35.75
N ARG A 83 32.47 9.65 -36.82
CA ARG A 83 31.00 9.73 -36.79
C ARG A 83 30.35 8.36 -36.54
N GLU A 84 30.80 7.32 -37.24
CA GLU A 84 30.30 5.95 -37.04
C GLU A 84 30.67 5.43 -35.64
N ILE A 85 31.90 5.68 -35.19
CA ILE A 85 32.33 5.30 -33.82
C ILE A 85 31.45 5.96 -32.77
N LEU A 86 31.20 7.28 -32.86
CA LEU A 86 30.35 7.98 -31.89
C LEU A 86 28.91 7.46 -31.91
N PHE A 87 28.36 7.15 -33.08
CA PHE A 87 27.02 6.55 -33.20
C PHE A 87 26.94 5.18 -32.51
N TRP A 88 27.84 4.26 -32.86
CA TRP A 88 27.85 2.92 -32.27
C TRP A 88 28.23 2.92 -30.79
N LEU A 89 29.13 3.82 -30.37
CA LEU A 89 29.44 4.00 -28.96
C LEU A 89 28.21 4.46 -28.18
N THR A 90 27.40 5.38 -28.75
CA THR A 90 26.14 5.83 -28.12
C THR A 90 25.16 4.66 -27.97
N VAL A 91 24.97 3.85 -29.02
CA VAL A 91 24.10 2.66 -28.97
C VAL A 91 24.60 1.65 -27.93
N ALA A 92 25.91 1.37 -27.91
CA ALA A 92 26.52 0.48 -26.93
C ALA A 92 26.39 1.02 -25.50
N SER A 93 26.58 2.33 -25.28
CA SER A 93 26.41 2.96 -23.97
C SER A 93 24.98 2.82 -23.45
N VAL A 94 23.96 2.94 -24.31
CA VAL A 94 22.56 2.69 -23.91
C VAL A 94 22.37 1.26 -23.42
N LEU A 95 22.91 0.27 -24.15
CA LEU A 95 22.82 -1.14 -23.75
C LEU A 95 23.58 -1.42 -22.45
N VAL A 96 24.76 -0.81 -22.26
CA VAL A 96 25.53 -0.90 -21.01
C VAL A 96 24.76 -0.28 -19.84
N LEU A 97 24.15 0.88 -20.02
CA LEU A 97 23.34 1.53 -18.98
C LEU A 97 22.12 0.69 -18.61
N ILE A 98 21.41 0.13 -19.60
CA ILE A 98 20.29 -0.78 -19.36
C ILE A 98 20.77 -2.03 -18.61
N GLY A 99 21.85 -2.66 -19.08
CA GLY A 99 22.45 -3.83 -18.44
C GLY A 99 22.87 -3.55 -16.99
N ALA A 100 23.47 -2.38 -16.74
CA ALA A 100 23.84 -1.94 -15.40
C ALA A 100 22.62 -1.70 -14.51
N THR A 101 21.57 -1.04 -15.02
CA THR A 101 20.32 -0.84 -14.26
C THR A 101 19.65 -2.17 -13.91
N ILE A 102 19.54 -3.10 -14.87
CA ILE A 102 18.98 -4.43 -14.62
C ILE A 102 19.84 -5.18 -13.61
N GLY A 103 21.18 -5.11 -13.75
CA GLY A 103 22.13 -5.67 -12.80
C GLY A 103 21.90 -5.16 -11.38
N ILE A 104 21.80 -3.84 -11.19
CA ILE A 104 21.54 -3.21 -9.90
C ILE A 104 20.20 -3.69 -9.31
N ILE A 105 19.12 -3.70 -10.10
CA ILE A 105 17.80 -4.13 -9.64
C ILE A 105 17.82 -5.62 -9.22
N ALA A 106 18.46 -6.48 -10.01
CA ALA A 106 18.50 -7.92 -9.76
C ALA A 106 19.34 -8.29 -8.52
N ILE A 107 20.41 -7.53 -8.23
CA ILE A 107 21.28 -7.78 -7.07
C ILE A 107 20.85 -7.01 -5.81
N SER A 108 19.96 -6.02 -5.94
CA SER A 108 19.52 -5.22 -4.80
C SER A 108 18.73 -6.09 -3.82
N PRO A 109 19.09 -6.11 -2.53
CA PRO A 109 18.31 -6.82 -1.54
C PRO A 109 16.93 -6.16 -1.38
N LYS A 110 15.93 -6.95 -0.95
CA LYS A 110 14.63 -6.40 -0.59
C LYS A 110 14.79 -5.36 0.52
N CYS A 111 14.15 -4.20 0.38
CA CYS A 111 14.16 -3.17 1.41
C CYS A 111 13.43 -3.66 2.68
N LEU A 112 13.78 -3.06 3.82
CA LEU A 112 13.14 -3.35 5.10
C LEU A 112 11.65 -2.99 5.06
N ASP A 113 10.82 -3.86 5.63
CA ASP A 113 9.41 -3.58 5.87
C ASP A 113 9.27 -2.60 7.06
N TRP A 114 8.11 -1.94 7.18
CA TRP A 114 7.86 -0.91 8.19
C TRP A 114 8.04 -1.37 9.64
N TRP A 115 7.79 -2.66 9.93
CA TRP A 115 7.94 -3.25 11.26
C TRP A 115 9.40 -3.55 11.62
N GLN A 116 10.29 -3.57 10.62
CA GLN A 116 11.74 -3.71 10.79
C GLN A 116 12.45 -2.35 10.87
N ALA A 117 11.82 -1.30 10.34
CA ALA A 117 12.46 -0.01 10.07
C ALA A 117 12.55 0.92 11.29
N GLY A 118 11.78 0.69 12.37
CA GLY A 118 11.80 1.58 13.52
C GLY A 118 11.15 1.02 14.78
N PRO A 119 11.33 1.71 15.92
CA PRO A 119 10.89 1.21 17.21
C PRO A 119 9.36 1.22 17.36
N MET A 120 8.89 0.31 18.21
CA MET A 120 7.50 0.23 18.62
C MET A 120 7.31 0.86 20.01
N TYR A 121 6.20 1.56 20.21
CA TYR A 121 5.84 2.17 21.49
C TYR A 121 4.54 1.58 22.01
N ARG A 122 4.62 0.89 23.14
CA ARG A 122 3.47 0.23 23.76
C ARG A 122 2.75 1.19 24.69
N ILE A 123 1.46 1.38 24.46
CA ILE A 123 0.57 2.24 25.22
C ILE A 123 -0.45 1.38 25.96
N TYR A 124 -0.51 1.56 27.29
CA TYR A 124 -1.65 1.14 28.09
C TYR A 124 -2.67 2.28 28.13
N PRO A 125 -3.80 2.20 27.40
CA PRO A 125 -4.62 3.36 27.06
C PRO A 125 -5.19 4.05 28.29
N ARG A 126 -5.63 3.27 29.28
CA ARG A 126 -6.24 3.75 30.52
C ARG A 126 -5.34 4.66 31.36
N SER A 127 -4.02 4.62 31.17
CA SER A 127 -3.07 5.39 31.98
C SER A 127 -2.21 6.34 31.16
N PHE A 128 -2.53 6.55 29.88
CA PHE A 128 -1.72 7.39 29.01
C PHE A 128 -2.12 8.87 29.07
N LYS A 129 -3.36 9.19 28.70
CA LYS A 129 -3.86 10.57 28.71
C LYS A 129 -5.39 10.59 28.74
N ASP A 130 -5.96 11.20 29.78
CA ASP A 130 -7.38 11.50 29.93
C ASP A 130 -7.72 12.81 29.17
N SER A 131 -8.77 12.81 28.33
CA SER A 131 -9.22 13.97 27.56
C SER A 131 -10.55 14.58 28.04
N ASP A 132 -11.34 13.88 28.87
CA ASP A 132 -12.69 14.29 29.28
C ASP A 132 -12.86 14.49 30.80
N LYS A 133 -11.79 14.25 31.58
CA LYS A 133 -11.67 14.47 33.03
C LYS A 133 -12.43 13.45 33.87
N ASP A 134 -12.64 12.23 33.36
CA ASP A 134 -13.24 11.13 34.13
C ASP A 134 -12.21 10.33 34.98
N GLY A 135 -10.91 10.61 34.81
CA GLY A 135 -9.80 9.94 35.49
C GLY A 135 -9.25 8.71 34.76
N ASN A 136 -9.80 8.34 33.61
CA ASN A 136 -9.31 7.27 32.74
C ASN A 136 -8.69 7.87 31.48
N GLY A 137 -7.56 7.31 31.04
CA GLY A 137 -7.02 7.62 29.72
C GLY A 137 -7.90 7.04 28.61
N ASP A 138 -8.05 7.80 27.52
CA ASP A 138 -8.97 7.50 26.43
C ASP A 138 -8.30 7.61 25.03
N LEU A 139 -8.97 7.15 23.97
CA LEU A 139 -8.41 7.15 22.61
C LEU A 139 -8.16 8.56 22.06
N LYS A 140 -8.96 9.54 22.48
CA LYS A 140 -8.81 10.93 22.05
C LYS A 140 -7.58 11.57 22.72
N GLY A 141 -7.30 11.24 23.97
CA GLY A 141 -6.09 11.65 24.67
C GLY A 141 -4.83 11.08 24.03
N ILE A 142 -4.88 9.86 23.49
CA ILE A 142 -3.78 9.33 22.66
C ILE A 142 -3.61 10.17 21.40
N GLN A 143 -4.71 10.49 20.71
CA GLN A 143 -4.68 11.32 19.50
C GLN A 143 -4.05 12.71 19.75
N GLU A 144 -4.38 13.35 20.89
CA GLU A 144 -3.80 14.65 21.31
C GLU A 144 -2.29 14.59 21.55
N LYS A 145 -1.71 13.41 21.73
CA LYS A 145 -0.28 13.20 22.05
C LYS A 145 0.52 12.55 20.93
N LEU A 146 -0.04 12.43 19.73
CA LEU A 146 0.69 11.87 18.59
C LEU A 146 1.96 12.68 18.24
N ASP A 147 1.97 14.00 18.44
CA ASP A 147 3.17 14.83 18.20
C ASP A 147 4.33 14.47 19.14
N TYR A 148 4.00 14.17 20.40
CA TYR A 148 4.99 13.66 21.36
C TYR A 148 5.57 12.32 20.88
N ILE A 149 4.72 11.40 20.40
CA ILE A 149 5.16 10.10 19.89
C ILE A 149 6.09 10.27 18.68
N THR A 150 5.79 11.19 17.76
CA THR A 150 6.66 11.45 16.61
C THR A 150 8.01 12.05 17.02
N THR A 151 8.04 12.87 18.08
CA THR A 151 9.28 13.45 18.62
C THR A 151 10.24 12.39 19.17
N LEU A 152 9.70 11.25 19.63
CA LEU A 152 10.49 10.10 20.09
C LEU A 152 11.02 9.21 18.96
N ASN A 153 10.81 9.59 17.69
CA ASN A 153 11.18 8.81 16.51
C ASN A 153 10.55 7.40 16.47
N ILE A 154 9.34 7.25 17.03
CA ILE A 154 8.58 6.00 17.00
C ILE A 154 8.02 5.75 15.60
N LYS A 155 8.04 4.49 15.16
CA LYS A 155 7.41 4.07 13.90
C LYS A 155 6.02 3.45 14.11
N THR A 156 5.88 2.66 15.16
CA THR A 156 4.67 1.87 15.41
C THR A 156 4.14 2.13 16.80
N VAL A 157 2.87 2.48 16.91
CA VAL A 157 2.13 2.51 18.17
C VAL A 157 1.48 1.15 18.37
N TRP A 158 1.69 0.55 19.54
CA TRP A 158 1.02 -0.65 19.97
C TRP A 158 0.09 -0.31 21.14
N ILE A 159 -1.23 -0.39 20.92
CA ILE A 159 -2.21 -0.14 21.98
C ILE A 159 -2.69 -1.48 22.53
N THR A 160 -2.60 -1.65 23.85
CA THR A 160 -3.15 -2.85 24.50
C THR A 160 -4.68 -2.89 24.44
N SER A 161 -5.29 -4.01 24.80
CA SER A 161 -6.75 -4.22 24.71
C SER A 161 -7.60 -3.02 25.15
N PHE A 162 -8.56 -2.64 24.29
CA PHE A 162 -9.58 -1.62 24.54
C PHE A 162 -10.98 -2.08 24.07
N TYR A 163 -11.15 -3.38 23.83
CA TYR A 163 -12.45 -3.98 23.52
C TYR A 163 -13.41 -3.84 24.70
N LYS A 164 -14.71 -3.81 24.42
CA LYS A 164 -15.74 -3.86 25.47
C LYS A 164 -15.54 -5.09 26.36
N SER A 165 -15.27 -4.87 27.63
CA SER A 165 -14.83 -5.94 28.54
C SER A 165 -15.47 -5.84 29.92
N SER A 166 -15.89 -7.00 30.45
CA SER A 166 -16.42 -7.14 31.81
C SER A 166 -15.31 -7.12 32.86
N LEU A 167 -14.16 -7.69 32.49
CA LEU A 167 -12.95 -7.80 33.30
C LEU A 167 -11.79 -7.12 32.56
N LYS A 168 -11.26 -6.05 33.15
CA LYS A 168 -10.24 -5.19 32.53
C LYS A 168 -8.81 -5.59 32.91
N ASP A 169 -8.64 -6.56 33.80
CA ASP A 169 -7.36 -7.16 34.22
C ASP A 169 -7.33 -8.67 33.88
N PHE A 170 -6.24 -9.36 34.22
CA PHE A 170 -6.08 -10.82 34.11
C PHE A 170 -6.28 -11.39 32.69
N ARG A 171 -5.70 -10.71 31.69
CA ARG A 171 -5.79 -11.04 30.25
C ARG A 171 -7.14 -10.78 29.57
N HIS A 172 -8.00 -9.98 30.21
CA HIS A 172 -9.24 -9.41 29.67
C HIS A 172 -10.36 -10.43 29.37
N GLY A 173 -11.51 -10.22 30.00
CA GLY A 173 -12.75 -10.92 29.63
C GLY A 173 -13.54 -10.09 28.63
N VAL A 174 -13.35 -10.33 27.32
CA VAL A 174 -13.98 -9.55 26.25
C VAL A 174 -15.47 -9.94 26.09
N GLU A 175 -16.36 -8.96 26.19
CA GLU A 175 -17.80 -9.13 25.97
C GLU A 175 -18.19 -9.00 24.50
N ASP A 176 -17.46 -8.16 23.76
CA ASP A 176 -17.68 -7.94 22.33
C ASP A 176 -16.36 -7.55 21.65
N PHE A 177 -15.91 -8.36 20.69
CA PHE A 177 -14.65 -8.14 19.95
C PHE A 177 -14.73 -7.04 18.90
N ARG A 178 -15.93 -6.51 18.62
CA ARG A 178 -16.17 -5.50 17.57
C ARG A 178 -16.51 -4.13 18.12
N GLU A 179 -16.64 -4.00 19.44
CA GLU A 179 -17.00 -2.77 20.12
C GLU A 179 -15.85 -2.25 20.99
N ILE A 180 -15.75 -0.93 21.09
CA ILE A 180 -14.82 -0.23 21.98
C ILE A 180 -15.43 -0.17 23.39
N ASP A 181 -14.62 -0.37 24.43
CA ASP A 181 -15.10 -0.16 25.80
C ASP A 181 -15.46 1.32 26.01
N PRO A 182 -16.65 1.64 26.55
CA PRO A 182 -17.09 3.03 26.69
C PRO A 182 -16.13 3.93 27.47
N ILE A 183 -15.30 3.39 28.38
CA ILE A 183 -14.29 4.18 29.10
C ILE A 183 -13.19 4.75 28.19
N PHE A 184 -13.00 4.18 27.01
CA PHE A 184 -11.98 4.61 26.04
C PHE A 184 -12.57 5.47 24.92
N GLY A 185 -13.90 5.56 24.84
CA GLY A 185 -14.64 6.31 23.83
C GLY A 185 -15.51 5.42 22.94
N THR A 186 -15.65 5.82 21.68
CA THR A 186 -16.53 5.18 20.68
C THR A 186 -15.74 4.64 19.49
N MET A 187 -16.37 3.82 18.65
CA MET A 187 -15.78 3.38 17.37
C MET A 187 -15.33 4.57 16.51
N LYS A 188 -16.10 5.66 16.48
CA LYS A 188 -15.72 6.88 15.77
C LYS A 188 -14.43 7.51 16.33
N ASN A 189 -14.19 7.44 17.64
CA ASN A 189 -12.94 7.91 18.22
C ASN A 189 -11.75 7.04 17.77
N PHE A 190 -11.96 5.72 17.65
CA PHE A 190 -10.95 4.82 17.12
C PHE A 190 -10.63 5.09 15.65
N GLU A 191 -11.64 5.26 14.79
CA GLU A 191 -11.47 5.61 13.37
C GLU A 191 -10.69 6.93 13.20
N ASN A 192 -11.04 7.96 13.98
CA ASN A 192 -10.32 9.24 13.98
C ASN A 192 -8.85 9.09 14.42
N LEU A 193 -8.59 8.26 15.44
CA LEU A 193 -7.23 7.98 15.90
C LEU A 193 -6.42 7.27 14.81
N VAL A 194 -6.98 6.25 14.16
CA VAL A 194 -6.32 5.51 13.07
C VAL A 194 -5.95 6.46 11.92
N ALA A 195 -6.88 7.33 11.50
CA ALA A 195 -6.61 8.33 10.47
C ALA A 195 -5.46 9.26 10.88
N ALA A 196 -5.53 9.83 12.09
CA ALA A 196 -4.50 10.75 12.60
C ALA A 196 -3.11 10.10 12.77
N ILE A 197 -3.05 8.82 13.14
CA ILE A 197 -1.80 8.03 13.17
C ILE A 197 -1.22 7.93 11.75
N HIS A 198 -2.05 7.59 10.76
CA HIS A 198 -1.59 7.43 9.38
C HIS A 198 -1.19 8.75 8.71
N ASP A 199 -1.86 9.86 9.01
CA ASP A 199 -1.48 11.20 8.53
C ASP A 199 -0.07 11.59 8.97
N LYS A 200 0.41 11.03 10.09
CA LYS A 200 1.77 11.23 10.62
C LYS A 200 2.77 10.17 10.17
N GLY A 201 2.38 9.26 9.26
CA GLY A 201 3.23 8.19 8.77
C GLY A 201 3.56 7.09 9.80
N LEU A 202 2.84 7.07 10.92
CA LEU A 202 2.94 6.04 11.96
C LEU A 202 2.15 4.80 11.54
N LYS A 203 2.38 3.70 12.26
CA LYS A 203 1.63 2.44 12.14
C LYS A 203 0.96 2.11 13.46
N LEU A 204 -0.19 1.46 13.40
CA LEU A 204 -0.92 0.99 14.58
C LEU A 204 -0.96 -0.54 14.55
N ILE A 205 -0.67 -1.15 15.70
CA ILE A 205 -1.00 -2.53 16.01
C ILE A 205 -1.79 -2.57 17.31
N ILE A 206 -2.63 -3.60 17.48
CA ILE A 206 -3.51 -3.76 18.64
C ILE A 206 -3.39 -5.17 19.20
N ASP A 207 -3.66 -5.32 20.49
CA ASP A 207 -3.78 -6.65 21.08
C ASP A 207 -4.98 -7.41 20.51
N PHE A 208 -4.83 -8.72 20.38
CA PHE A 208 -5.91 -9.63 20.03
C PHE A 208 -5.92 -10.81 21.00
N ILE A 209 -7.09 -11.17 21.52
CA ILE A 209 -7.27 -12.20 22.55
C ILE A 209 -8.10 -13.35 21.95
N PRO A 210 -7.47 -14.30 21.24
CA PRO A 210 -8.20 -15.37 20.57
C PRO A 210 -8.67 -16.48 21.52
N ASN A 211 -8.00 -16.67 22.66
CA ASN A 211 -8.14 -17.89 23.46
C ASN A 211 -9.50 -18.04 24.15
N HIS A 212 -10.05 -16.96 24.70
CA HIS A 212 -11.25 -16.97 25.53
C HIS A 212 -12.09 -15.72 25.32
N THR A 213 -13.35 -15.77 25.76
CA THR A 213 -14.25 -14.61 25.84
C THR A 213 -14.63 -14.37 27.29
N SER A 214 -15.41 -13.32 27.58
CA SER A 214 -16.16 -13.24 28.85
C SER A 214 -17.27 -14.28 28.88
N ASP A 215 -17.61 -14.77 30.06
CA ASP A 215 -18.86 -15.46 30.37
C ASP A 215 -20.13 -14.65 30.05
N LYS A 216 -20.04 -13.33 29.90
CA LYS A 216 -21.13 -12.46 29.43
C LYS A 216 -21.22 -12.36 27.91
N HIS A 217 -20.26 -12.91 27.17
CA HIS A 217 -20.28 -12.91 25.70
C HIS A 217 -21.48 -13.68 25.17
N ALA A 218 -22.09 -13.18 24.09
CA ALA A 218 -23.30 -13.79 23.49
C ALA A 218 -23.09 -15.27 23.16
N TRP A 219 -21.92 -15.63 22.62
CA TRP A 219 -21.58 -17.03 22.34
C TRP A 219 -21.62 -17.92 23.58
N PHE A 220 -21.12 -17.47 24.74
CA PHE A 220 -21.18 -18.28 25.96
C PHE A 220 -22.62 -18.44 26.44
N GLN A 221 -23.41 -17.37 26.36
CA GLN A 221 -24.83 -17.39 26.70
C GLN A 221 -25.62 -18.36 25.81
N TRP A 222 -25.35 -18.40 24.51
CA TRP A 222 -25.94 -19.36 23.58
C TRP A 222 -25.41 -20.77 23.79
N SER A 223 -24.11 -20.92 24.07
CA SER A 223 -23.47 -22.20 24.32
C SER A 223 -24.04 -22.87 25.56
N ARG A 224 -24.13 -22.18 26.71
CA ARG A 224 -24.69 -22.78 27.94
C ARG A 224 -26.15 -23.21 27.79
N ASN A 225 -26.90 -22.54 26.90
CA ASN A 225 -28.27 -22.89 26.54
C ASN A 225 -28.39 -23.89 25.37
N ARG A 226 -27.28 -24.44 24.86
CA ARG A 226 -27.24 -25.37 23.72
C ARG A 226 -27.97 -24.83 22.47
N THR A 227 -27.81 -23.54 22.20
CA THR A 227 -28.49 -22.87 21.09
C THR A 227 -27.72 -23.05 19.79
N GLY A 228 -28.23 -23.89 18.88
CA GLY A 228 -27.69 -24.06 17.53
C GLY A 228 -26.20 -24.44 17.49
N LYS A 229 -25.46 -23.83 16.55
CA LYS A 229 -24.01 -24.08 16.35
C LYS A 229 -23.13 -23.72 17.55
N TYR A 230 -23.63 -22.87 18.46
CA TYR A 230 -22.87 -22.40 19.62
C TYR A 230 -22.67 -23.47 20.70
N THR A 231 -23.35 -24.61 20.61
CA THR A 231 -23.27 -25.69 21.59
C THR A 231 -21.82 -26.14 21.85
N ASP A 232 -20.99 -26.20 20.81
CA ASP A 232 -19.59 -26.64 20.89
C ASP A 232 -18.58 -25.51 20.70
N TYR A 233 -18.98 -24.25 20.92
CA TYR A 233 -18.08 -23.10 20.87
C TYR A 233 -17.10 -23.04 22.06
N TYR A 234 -17.43 -23.70 23.16
CA TYR A 234 -16.60 -23.80 24.36
C TYR A 234 -16.39 -25.26 24.72
N ILE A 235 -15.40 -25.53 25.57
CA ILE A 235 -15.04 -26.88 25.99
C ILE A 235 -15.88 -27.27 27.20
N TRP A 236 -16.84 -28.17 26.97
CA TRP A 236 -17.77 -28.67 27.99
C TRP A 236 -17.54 -30.16 28.28
N HIS A 237 -17.61 -30.54 29.54
CA HIS A 237 -17.53 -31.93 29.97
C HIS A 237 -18.44 -32.18 31.17
N ASP A 238 -18.89 -33.43 31.31
CA ASP A 238 -19.63 -33.87 32.48
C ASP A 238 -18.74 -33.84 33.72
N CYS A 239 -19.33 -33.44 34.83
CA CYS A 239 -18.68 -33.43 36.14
C CYS A 239 -19.71 -33.67 37.23
N THR A 240 -19.28 -34.27 38.34
CA THR A 240 -20.18 -34.64 39.43
C THR A 240 -20.14 -33.57 40.51
N ARG A 241 -21.31 -33.13 40.99
CA ARG A 241 -21.43 -32.24 42.14
C ARG A 241 -21.87 -33.06 43.36
N ALA A 242 -21.01 -33.15 44.37
CA ALA A 242 -21.29 -33.86 45.63
C ALA A 242 -21.00 -32.94 46.81
N ASN A 243 -21.95 -32.81 47.75
CA ASN A 243 -21.82 -31.98 48.95
C ASN A 243 -21.40 -30.52 48.66
N GLY A 244 -21.94 -29.92 47.60
CA GLY A 244 -21.60 -28.55 47.17
C GLY A 244 -20.23 -28.41 46.48
N LYS A 245 -19.44 -29.48 46.37
CA LYS A 245 -18.13 -29.50 45.71
C LYS A 245 -18.23 -30.14 44.33
N THR A 246 -17.62 -29.50 43.34
CA THR A 246 -17.48 -30.05 41.99
C THR A 246 -16.27 -30.98 41.94
N ILE A 247 -16.46 -32.20 41.44
CA ILE A 247 -15.40 -33.14 41.09
C ILE A 247 -15.07 -32.91 39.60
N PRO A 248 -13.94 -32.25 39.28
CA PRO A 248 -13.61 -31.91 37.89
C PRO A 248 -13.23 -33.15 37.07
N PRO A 249 -13.26 -33.08 35.73
CA PRO A 249 -12.92 -34.19 34.84
C PRO A 249 -11.47 -34.68 34.98
N ASN A 250 -10.57 -33.79 35.41
CA ASN A 250 -9.15 -34.06 35.62
C ASN A 250 -8.56 -33.09 36.65
N ASN A 251 -7.26 -33.20 36.91
CA ASN A 251 -6.52 -32.40 37.89
C ASN A 251 -5.92 -31.10 37.31
N TRP A 252 -6.40 -30.62 36.16
CA TRP A 252 -5.89 -29.38 35.58
C TRP A 252 -6.22 -28.17 36.46
N LEU A 253 -5.26 -27.25 36.55
CA LEU A 253 -5.32 -26.04 37.36
C LEU A 253 -5.32 -24.80 36.47
N SER A 254 -6.03 -23.76 36.91
CA SER A 254 -5.96 -22.46 36.25
C SER A 254 -4.62 -21.78 36.55
N VAL A 255 -4.22 -20.84 35.69
CA VAL A 255 -3.00 -20.03 35.86
C VAL A 255 -3.04 -19.22 37.16
N TYR A 256 -4.23 -18.81 37.62
CA TYR A 256 -4.40 -18.00 38.84
C TYR A 256 -4.73 -18.85 40.08
N GLY A 257 -4.67 -20.18 39.96
CA GLY A 257 -4.91 -21.13 41.03
C GLY A 257 -6.32 -21.74 41.02
N ASN A 258 -6.50 -22.81 41.80
CA ASN A 258 -7.68 -23.69 41.80
C ASN A 258 -7.87 -24.46 40.49
N SER A 259 -8.95 -25.26 40.42
CA SER A 259 -9.29 -26.04 39.23
C SER A 259 -9.55 -25.13 38.02
N SER A 260 -9.16 -25.59 36.83
CA SER A 260 -9.48 -24.98 35.54
C SER A 260 -10.87 -25.36 35.02
N TRP A 261 -11.71 -26.00 35.84
CA TRP A 261 -13.05 -26.43 35.47
C TRP A 261 -14.06 -25.80 36.41
N HIS A 262 -15.06 -25.14 35.83
CA HIS A 262 -16.15 -24.50 36.57
C HIS A 262 -17.50 -25.09 36.17
N PHE A 263 -18.34 -25.39 37.15
CA PHE A 263 -19.68 -25.94 36.94
C PHE A 263 -20.65 -24.84 36.53
N ASP A 264 -21.37 -25.01 35.42
CA ASP A 264 -22.46 -24.14 35.01
C ASP A 264 -23.82 -24.78 35.33
N GLU A 265 -24.67 -24.05 36.04
CA GLU A 265 -25.95 -24.56 36.53
C GLU A 265 -27.01 -24.64 35.44
N VAL A 266 -26.89 -23.86 34.37
CA VAL A 266 -27.84 -23.87 33.25
C VAL A 266 -27.59 -25.08 32.36
N ARG A 267 -26.32 -25.34 32.04
CA ARG A 267 -25.91 -26.46 31.18
C ARG A 267 -25.78 -27.78 31.93
N ASN A 268 -25.67 -27.73 33.26
CA ASN A 268 -25.44 -28.87 34.15
C ASN A 268 -24.17 -29.66 33.77
N GLN A 269 -23.12 -28.94 33.39
CA GLN A 269 -21.80 -29.45 32.98
C GLN A 269 -20.70 -28.51 33.46
N CYS A 270 -19.46 -28.97 33.43
CA CYS A 270 -18.30 -28.11 33.65
C CYS A 270 -17.77 -27.57 32.33
N TYR A 271 -17.40 -26.30 32.31
CA TYR A 271 -16.61 -25.71 31.23
C TYR A 271 -15.17 -25.49 31.66
N PHE A 272 -14.26 -25.50 30.69
CA PHE A 272 -12.84 -25.25 30.89
C PHE A 272 -12.51 -23.74 30.85
N HIS A 273 -11.58 -23.32 31.72
CA HIS A 273 -10.97 -22.00 31.70
C HIS A 273 -9.49 -22.07 32.13
N GLN A 274 -8.58 -21.55 31.30
CA GLN A 274 -7.16 -21.44 31.67
C GLN A 274 -6.90 -20.34 32.70
N PHE A 275 -7.72 -19.28 32.69
CA PHE A 275 -7.52 -18.09 33.52
C PHE A 275 -8.61 -18.03 34.60
N MET A 276 -9.45 -17.00 34.62
CA MET A 276 -10.54 -16.89 35.58
C MET A 276 -11.79 -17.65 35.13
N LYS A 277 -12.69 -17.97 36.07
CA LYS A 277 -13.96 -18.63 35.74
C LYS A 277 -14.84 -17.77 34.84
N GLU A 278 -14.69 -16.45 34.89
CA GLU A 278 -15.35 -15.47 34.01
C GLU A 278 -14.76 -15.46 32.58
N GLN A 279 -13.71 -16.25 32.31
CA GLN A 279 -12.99 -16.33 31.04
C GLN A 279 -13.07 -17.76 30.44
N PRO A 280 -14.26 -18.23 30.03
CA PRO A 280 -14.41 -19.55 29.41
C PRO A 280 -13.63 -19.64 28.10
N ASP A 281 -12.87 -20.74 27.92
CA ASP A 281 -12.02 -20.93 26.75
C ASP A 281 -12.79 -21.40 25.53
N LEU A 282 -12.45 -20.81 24.39
CA LEU A 282 -13.00 -21.19 23.09
C LEU A 282 -12.47 -22.56 22.64
N ASN A 283 -13.35 -23.34 22.03
CA ASN A 283 -12.99 -24.64 21.48
C ASN A 283 -12.40 -24.51 20.06
N PHE A 284 -11.08 -24.29 19.98
CA PHE A 284 -10.37 -24.15 18.68
C PHE A 284 -10.33 -25.41 17.81
N ARG A 285 -10.83 -26.55 18.29
CA ARG A 285 -11.03 -27.75 17.46
C ARG A 285 -12.29 -27.66 16.60
N ASN A 286 -13.20 -26.74 16.94
CA ASN A 286 -14.41 -26.48 16.18
C ASN A 286 -14.10 -25.51 15.01
N PRO A 287 -14.35 -25.90 13.74
CA PRO A 287 -14.10 -25.03 12.59
C PRO A 287 -14.94 -23.75 12.61
N ASP A 288 -16.14 -23.76 13.20
CA ASP A 288 -16.98 -22.56 13.30
C ASP A 288 -16.34 -21.51 14.21
N VAL A 289 -15.67 -21.94 15.29
CA VAL A 289 -14.90 -21.05 16.17
C VAL A 289 -13.72 -20.46 15.42
N GLN A 290 -13.00 -21.27 14.64
CA GLN A 290 -11.88 -20.79 13.83
C GLN A 290 -12.33 -19.78 12.78
N GLU A 291 -13.52 -19.94 12.22
CA GLU A 291 -14.07 -19.01 11.23
C GLU A 291 -14.48 -17.68 11.85
N GLU A 292 -15.09 -17.67 13.04
CA GLU A 292 -15.48 -16.42 13.72
C GLU A 292 -14.26 -15.59 14.19
N ILE A 293 -13.08 -16.21 14.32
CA ILE A 293 -11.83 -15.57 14.75
C ILE A 293 -11.07 -14.91 13.58
N LYS A 294 -11.34 -15.31 12.34
CA LYS A 294 -10.71 -14.72 11.13
C LYS A 294 -11.31 -13.37 10.78
#